data_AF-G0T3D7-F1
#
_entry.id   AF-G0T3D7-F1
#
_cell.length_a   1.000
_cell.length_b   1.000
_cell.length_c   1.000
_cell.angle_alpha   90.00
_cell.angle_beta   90.00
_cell.angle_gamma   90.00
#
_symmetry.space_group_name_H-M   'P 1'
#
loop_
_entity.id
_entity.type
_entity.pdbx_description
1 polymer ?
#
loop_
_entity_poly.entity_id
_entity_poly.type
_entity_poly.pdbx_seq_one_letter_code
_entity_poly.pdbx_strand_id
1 'polypeptide(L)'
;LYEWLVTPFGLKNAPSIFQRKMDTIFNEHRDFVLVYVDDILVFSKNIQEHLGHLQVVFHEFIKHGIIISKNKVELCKKYINFLGVTIGEGKIKLQPHIAKKILDMPDKLETLKELQSFLGLVNYARTFIKDLGKIAGPLYAKTGKSGQRHFNAEDIKLVKQIKALVSELPDLDLPLDSDYIIIETDGCDLGWGAIC
;
A
#
# COMPACT_ATOMS: atom_id res chain seq x y z
N LEU A 1 -28.99 -23.48 19.98
CA LEU A 1 -28.56 -22.65 18.84
C LEU A 1 -27.87 -21.42 19.42
N TYR A 2 -26.71 -21.01 18.91
CA TYR A 2 -26.02 -19.80 19.35
C TYR A 2 -25.90 -18.83 18.17
N GLU A 3 -25.91 -17.53 18.46
CA GLU A 3 -25.75 -16.46 17.49
C GLU A 3 -24.68 -15.45 17.95
N TRP A 4 -24.15 -14.68 17.00
CA TRP A 4 -23.11 -13.70 17.28
C TRP A 4 -23.72 -12.35 17.65
N LEU A 5 -23.27 -11.77 18.77
CA LEU A 5 -23.68 -10.43 19.23
C LEU A 5 -22.81 -9.31 18.65
N VAL A 6 -21.67 -9.67 18.04
CA VAL A 6 -20.72 -8.77 17.38
C VAL A 6 -20.30 -9.38 16.05
N THR A 7 -19.81 -8.57 15.11
CA THR A 7 -19.35 -9.05 13.80
C THR A 7 -18.25 -10.10 13.96
N PRO A 8 -18.48 -11.38 13.60
CA PRO A 8 -17.45 -12.40 13.67
C PRO A 8 -16.43 -12.27 12.52
N PHE A 9 -15.24 -12.83 12.73
CA PHE A 9 -14.26 -13.01 11.67
C PHE A 9 -14.77 -13.96 10.57
N GLY A 10 -14.29 -13.78 9.34
CA GLY A 10 -14.64 -14.62 8.19
C GLY A 10 -15.86 -14.16 7.39
N LEU A 11 -16.60 -13.15 7.87
CA LEU A 11 -17.65 -12.51 7.07
C LEU A 11 -17.03 -11.66 5.97
N LYS A 12 -17.37 -11.98 4.71
CA LYS A 12 -16.87 -11.28 3.52
C LYS A 12 -17.06 -9.76 3.57
N ASN A 13 -18.15 -9.29 4.18
CA ASN A 13 -18.49 -7.86 4.25
C ASN A 13 -17.99 -7.16 5.52
N ALA A 14 -17.40 -7.88 6.47
CA ALA A 14 -16.95 -7.29 7.74
C ALA A 14 -15.96 -6.14 7.55
N PRO A 15 -14.91 -6.25 6.70
CA PRO A 15 -13.96 -5.15 6.50
C PRO A 15 -14.62 -3.88 5.96
N SER A 16 -15.54 -4.01 4.99
CA SER A 16 -16.22 -2.86 4.39
C SER A 16 -17.18 -2.18 5.38
N ILE A 17 -17.85 -2.96 6.23
CA ILE A 17 -18.70 -2.41 7.30
C ILE A 17 -17.85 -1.68 8.35
N PHE A 18 -16.70 -2.26 8.71
CA PHE A 18 -15.77 -1.66 9.67
C PHE A 18 -15.17 -0.35 9.12
N GLN A 19 -14.68 -0.36 7.88
CA GLN A 19 -14.20 0.83 7.18
C GLN A 19 -15.25 1.94 7.20
N ARG A 20 -16.50 1.63 6.80
CA ARG A 20 -17.58 2.64 6.79
C ARG A 20 -17.85 3.22 8.18
N LYS A 21 -17.79 2.40 9.23
CA LYS A 21 -17.93 2.88 10.61
C LYS A 21 -16.78 3.82 10.96
N MET A 22 -15.54 3.46 10.65
CA MET A 22 -14.37 4.29 10.93
C MET A 22 -14.36 5.59 10.12
N ASP A 23 -14.71 5.53 8.84
CA ASP A 23 -14.87 6.71 7.97
C ASP A 23 -15.90 7.68 8.52
N THR A 24 -16.97 7.18 9.14
CA THR A 24 -18.01 8.00 9.76
C THR A 24 -17.50 8.68 11.03
N ILE A 25 -16.77 7.96 11.88
CA ILE A 25 -16.22 8.48 13.14
C ILE A 25 -15.14 9.53 12.88
N PHE A 26 -14.22 9.26 11.96
CA PHE A 26 -13.08 10.14 11.68
C PHE A 26 -13.32 11.11 10.52
N ASN A 27 -14.57 11.24 10.05
CA ASN A 27 -14.90 12.07 8.89
C ASN A 27 -14.46 13.53 9.07
N GLU A 28 -14.66 14.07 10.27
CA GLU A 28 -14.33 15.45 10.65
C GLU A 28 -12.84 15.64 10.97
N HIS A 29 -12.05 14.56 10.93
CA HIS A 29 -10.65 14.54 11.34
C HIS A 29 -9.71 14.05 10.22
N ARG A 30 -10.19 14.02 8.97
CA ARG A 30 -9.44 13.55 7.80
C ARG A 30 -8.16 14.35 7.53
N ASP A 31 -8.09 15.58 8.01
CA ASP A 31 -6.91 16.45 7.87
C ASP A 31 -5.69 15.92 8.66
N PHE A 32 -5.92 15.04 9.63
CA PHE A 32 -4.84 14.48 10.47
C PHE A 32 -5.02 13.01 10.85
N VAL A 33 -6.09 12.36 10.39
CA VAL A 33 -6.36 10.93 10.59
C VAL A 33 -6.62 10.25 9.25
N LEU A 34 -5.88 9.18 9.00
CA LEU A 34 -6.09 8.28 7.87
C LEU A 34 -6.46 6.90 8.41
N VAL A 35 -7.57 6.33 7.91
CA VAL A 35 -8.05 5.01 8.32
C VAL A 35 -8.06 4.06 7.13
N TYR A 36 -7.43 2.90 7.30
CA TYR A 36 -7.50 1.81 6.34
C TYR A 36 -7.81 0.49 7.05
N VAL A 37 -9.03 0.02 6.88
CA VAL A 37 -9.61 -1.14 7.55
C VAL A 37 -9.38 -1.03 9.05
N ASP A 38 -8.46 -1.82 9.61
CA ASP A 38 -8.17 -1.88 11.03
C ASP A 38 -7.01 -0.94 11.46
N ASP A 39 -6.28 -0.37 10.49
CA ASP A 39 -5.12 0.47 10.73
C ASP A 39 -5.51 1.95 10.74
N ILE A 40 -5.09 2.67 11.79
CA ILE A 40 -5.36 4.10 11.98
C ILE A 40 -4.02 4.82 12.10
N LEU A 41 -3.78 5.77 11.19
CA LEU A 41 -2.60 6.62 11.17
C LEU A 41 -3.00 8.04 11.58
N VAL A 42 -2.32 8.57 12.60
CA VAL A 42 -2.47 9.96 13.05
C VAL A 42 -1.19 10.72 12.71
N PHE A 43 -1.31 11.86 12.04
CA PHE A 43 -0.17 12.65 11.58
C PHE A 43 -0.35 14.14 11.89
N SER A 44 0.76 14.85 12.08
CA SER A 44 0.78 16.26 12.51
C SER A 44 2.08 16.93 12.08
N LYS A 45 2.09 18.27 12.00
CA LYS A 45 3.29 19.02 11.58
C LYS A 45 4.35 19.11 12.68
N ASN A 46 3.92 19.09 13.94
CA ASN A 46 4.80 19.16 15.10
C ASN A 46 4.20 18.40 16.30
N ILE A 47 5.02 18.21 17.34
CA ILE A 47 4.64 17.44 18.53
C ILE A 47 3.49 18.07 19.33
N GLN A 48 3.37 19.41 19.35
CA GLN A 48 2.32 20.09 20.11
C GLN A 48 0.95 19.84 19.47
N GLU A 49 0.84 20.03 18.16
CA GLU A 49 -0.34 19.65 17.38
C GLU A 49 -0.64 18.16 17.54
N HIS A 50 0.40 17.32 17.50
CA HIS A 50 0.23 15.87 17.61
C HIS A 50 -0.40 15.43 18.93
N LEU A 51 -0.01 16.03 20.06
CA LEU A 51 -0.62 15.73 21.34
C LEU A 51 -2.11 16.14 21.37
N GLY A 52 -2.46 17.27 20.73
CA GLY A 52 -3.86 17.68 20.56
C GLY A 52 -4.65 16.71 19.68
N HIS A 53 -4.11 16.31 18.53
CA HIS A 53 -4.73 15.33 17.64
C HIS A 53 -4.95 13.97 18.32
N LEU A 54 -3.97 13.50 19.10
CA LEU A 54 -4.10 12.26 19.87
C LEU A 54 -5.20 12.35 20.92
N GLN A 55 -5.36 13.49 21.60
CA GLN A 55 -6.46 13.68 22.55
C GLN A 55 -7.82 13.55 21.88
N VAL A 56 -8.00 14.16 20.70
CA VAL A 56 -9.23 14.04 19.90
C VAL A 56 -9.48 12.59 19.50
N VAL A 57 -8.46 11.91 18.95
CA VAL A 57 -8.60 10.51 18.50
C VAL A 57 -8.93 9.57 19.66
N PHE A 58 -8.28 9.75 20.81
CA PHE A 58 -8.59 8.95 22.01
C PHE A 58 -9.98 9.23 22.56
N HIS A 59 -10.45 10.47 22.47
CA HIS A 59 -11.83 10.81 22.82
C HIS A 59 -12.82 10.07 21.93
N GLU A 60 -12.61 10.06 20.61
CA GLU A 60 -13.46 9.33 19.67
C GLU A 60 -13.41 7.81 19.92
N PHE A 61 -12.25 7.26 20.28
CA PHE A 61 -12.16 5.85 20.69
C PHE A 61 -13.03 5.54 21.91
N ILE A 62 -12.95 6.35 22.95
CA ILE A 62 -13.73 6.14 24.18
C ILE A 62 -15.23 6.28 23.89
N LYS A 63 -15.61 7.35 23.19
CA LYS A 63 -17.00 7.67 22.83
C LYS A 63 -17.67 6.58 21.99
N HIS A 64 -16.93 5.97 21.07
CA HIS A 64 -17.46 4.94 20.17
C HIS A 64 -17.11 3.50 20.58
N GLY A 65 -16.50 3.30 21.76
CA GLY A 65 -16.14 1.99 22.30
C GLY A 65 -15.11 1.24 21.45
N ILE A 66 -14.19 1.97 20.79
CA ILE A 66 -13.09 1.37 20.02
C ILE A 66 -11.98 0.97 20.98
N ILE A 67 -11.56 -0.29 20.89
CA ILE A 67 -10.49 -0.85 21.72
C ILE A 67 -9.25 -1.03 20.84
N ILE A 68 -8.14 -0.43 21.27
CA ILE A 68 -6.85 -0.55 20.59
C ILE A 68 -5.95 -1.58 21.28
N SER A 69 -5.16 -2.31 20.49
CA SER A 69 -4.20 -3.28 21.02
C SER A 69 -2.95 -2.57 21.54
N LYS A 70 -2.77 -2.53 22.86
CA LYS A 70 -1.61 -1.89 23.51
C LYS A 70 -0.26 -2.34 22.93
N ASN A 71 -0.13 -3.59 22.51
CA ASN A 71 1.11 -4.16 21.98
C ASN A 71 1.38 -3.77 20.51
N LYS A 72 0.38 -3.26 19.80
CA LYS A 72 0.49 -2.86 18.38
C LYS A 72 0.48 -1.35 18.18
N VAL A 73 0.22 -0.58 19.24
CA VAL A 73 0.16 0.88 19.18
C VAL A 73 1.57 1.45 19.17
N GLU A 74 1.83 2.31 18.19
CA GLU A 74 3.05 3.12 18.09
C GLU A 74 2.67 4.60 18.21
N LEU A 75 3.25 5.32 19.18
CA LEU A 75 2.93 6.72 19.44
C LEU A 75 4.15 7.61 19.25
N CYS A 76 3.92 8.84 18.78
CA CYS A 76 4.91 9.92 18.67
C CYS A 76 6.20 9.50 17.95
N LYS A 77 6.08 8.69 16.89
CA LYS A 77 7.22 8.24 16.08
C LYS A 77 7.50 9.23 14.96
N LYS A 78 8.79 9.45 14.66
CA LYS A 78 9.23 10.19 13.47
C LYS A 78 9.03 9.40 12.17
N TYR A 79 9.13 8.07 12.27
CA TYR A 79 8.97 7.12 11.18
C TYR A 79 7.96 6.08 11.59
N ILE A 80 6.97 5.81 10.74
CA ILE A 80 5.91 4.84 11.01
C ILE A 80 5.70 3.93 9.81
N ASN A 81 5.42 2.66 10.09
CA ASN A 81 5.09 1.67 9.08
C ASN A 81 3.58 1.64 8.88
N PHE A 82 3.14 1.83 7.64
CA PHE A 82 1.72 1.87 7.30
C PHE A 82 1.53 1.29 5.89
N LEU A 83 0.62 0.32 5.71
CA LEU A 83 0.26 -0.28 4.41
C LEU A 83 1.43 -0.68 3.50
N GLY A 84 2.50 -1.24 4.08
CA GLY A 84 3.66 -1.72 3.32
C GLY A 84 4.69 -0.64 2.97
N VAL A 85 4.49 0.60 3.42
CA VAL A 85 5.45 1.69 3.30
C VAL A 85 5.92 2.17 4.69
N THR A 86 7.07 2.84 4.71
CA THR A 86 7.57 3.60 5.86
C THR A 86 7.42 5.07 5.53
N ILE A 87 6.70 5.81 6.38
CA ILE A 87 6.41 7.23 6.22
C ILE A 87 7.20 7.98 7.28
N GLY A 88 7.91 9.03 6.89
CA GLY A 88 8.63 9.90 7.82
C GLY A 88 9.37 11.02 7.10
N GLU A 89 9.53 12.16 7.79
CA GLU A 89 10.26 13.33 7.27
C GLU A 89 9.79 13.80 5.88
N GLY A 90 8.48 13.77 5.63
CA GLY A 90 7.93 14.17 4.33
C GLY A 90 8.19 13.17 3.21
N LYS A 91 8.66 11.95 3.53
CA LYS A 91 8.98 10.91 2.54
C LYS A 91 8.18 9.62 2.78
N ILE A 92 7.95 8.91 1.69
CA ILE A 92 7.38 7.57 1.64
C ILE A 92 8.43 6.64 1.05
N LYS A 93 8.71 5.53 1.76
CA LYS A 93 9.66 4.50 1.32
C LYS A 93 8.99 3.15 1.30
N LEU A 94 9.30 2.30 0.32
CA LEU A 94 8.87 0.91 0.36
C LEU A 94 9.53 0.19 1.55
N GLN A 95 8.77 -0.62 2.28
CA GLN A 95 9.36 -1.37 3.40
C GLN A 95 10.44 -2.34 2.90
N PRO A 96 11.64 -2.36 3.52
CA PRO A 96 12.79 -3.14 3.03
C PRO A 96 12.49 -4.63 2.86
N HIS A 97 11.63 -5.19 3.71
CA HIS A 97 11.29 -6.60 3.66
C HIS A 97 10.45 -6.98 2.42
N ILE A 98 9.69 -6.03 1.84
CA ILE A 98 8.93 -6.24 0.59
C ILE A 98 9.89 -6.26 -0.59
N ALA A 99 10.77 -5.26 -0.67
CA ALA A 99 11.83 -5.22 -1.67
C ALA A 99 12.68 -6.50 -1.63
N LYS A 100 13.11 -6.91 -0.43
CA LYS A 100 13.85 -8.16 -0.23
C LYS A 100 13.09 -9.38 -0.75
N LYS A 101 11.80 -9.53 -0.42
CA LYS A 101 10.98 -10.64 -0.92
C LYS A 101 10.94 -10.69 -2.44
N ILE A 102 10.84 -9.54 -3.12
CA ILE A 102 10.87 -9.48 -4.59
C ILE A 102 12.24 -9.89 -5.13
N LEU A 103 13.33 -9.41 -4.52
CA LEU A 103 14.70 -9.70 -4.92
C LEU A 103 15.09 -11.18 -4.70
N ASP A 104 14.55 -11.81 -3.64
CA ASP A 104 14.82 -13.20 -3.28
C ASP A 104 14.02 -14.21 -4.14
N MET A 105 12.98 -13.77 -4.87
CA MET A 105 12.24 -14.67 -5.78
C MET A 105 13.11 -15.15 -6.95
N PRO A 106 12.91 -16.37 -7.47
CA PRO A 106 13.69 -16.86 -8.60
C PRO A 106 13.40 -16.04 -9.87
N ASP A 107 14.42 -15.88 -10.73
CA ASP A 107 14.27 -15.14 -11.99
C ASP A 107 13.40 -15.88 -13.02
N LYS A 108 13.35 -17.21 -12.90
CA LYS A 108 12.48 -18.09 -13.68
C LYS A 108 11.32 -18.55 -12.80
N LEU A 109 10.11 -18.19 -13.21
CA LEU A 109 8.87 -18.55 -12.51
C LEU A 109 8.23 -19.71 -13.28
N GLU A 110 8.19 -20.90 -12.68
CA GLU A 110 7.80 -22.13 -13.36
C GLU A 110 6.28 -22.35 -13.35
N THR A 111 5.60 -21.75 -12.38
CA THR A 111 4.15 -21.91 -12.22
C THR A 111 3.40 -20.58 -12.36
N LEU A 112 2.14 -20.67 -12.79
CA LEU A 112 1.23 -19.52 -12.80
C LEU A 112 1.10 -18.88 -11.41
N LYS A 113 1.12 -19.71 -10.35
CA LYS A 113 1.01 -19.24 -8.97
C LYS A 113 2.24 -18.44 -8.55
N GLU A 114 3.44 -18.86 -8.94
CA GLU A 114 4.68 -18.10 -8.72
C GLU A 114 4.66 -16.77 -9.48
N LEU A 115 4.21 -16.77 -10.74
CA LEU A 115 4.05 -15.54 -11.52
C LEU A 115 3.06 -14.57 -10.87
N GLN A 116 1.89 -15.05 -10.46
CA GLN A 116 0.90 -14.23 -9.76
C GLN A 116 1.41 -13.71 -8.42
N SER A 117 2.17 -14.53 -7.68
CA SER A 117 2.81 -14.11 -6.43
C SER A 117 3.86 -13.02 -6.66
N PHE A 118 4.72 -13.18 -7.68
CA PHE A 118 5.71 -12.19 -8.06
C PHE A 118 5.06 -10.86 -8.44
N LEU A 119 4.10 -10.89 -9.37
CA LEU A 119 3.37 -9.70 -9.81
C LEU A 119 2.58 -9.05 -8.66
N GLY A 120 2.04 -9.84 -7.74
CA GLY A 120 1.38 -9.36 -6.53
C GLY A 120 2.34 -8.59 -5.61
N LEU A 121 3.55 -9.12 -5.39
CA LEU A 121 4.57 -8.43 -4.60
C LEU A 121 5.07 -7.16 -5.29
N VAL A 122 5.38 -7.23 -6.58
CA VAL A 122 5.82 -6.08 -7.39
C VAL A 122 4.78 -4.96 -7.39
N ASN A 123 3.49 -5.29 -7.33
CA ASN A 123 2.44 -4.29 -7.26
C ASN A 123 2.48 -3.43 -5.99
N TYR A 124 3.04 -3.91 -4.87
CA TYR A 124 3.31 -3.07 -3.69
C TYR A 124 4.36 -1.99 -3.95
N ALA A 125 5.27 -2.22 -4.90
CA ALA A 125 6.29 -1.28 -5.31
C ALA A 125 5.87 -0.41 -6.50
N ARG A 126 4.63 -0.56 -7.02
CA ARG A 126 4.19 0.04 -8.29
C ARG A 126 4.40 1.55 -8.37
N THR A 127 4.08 2.29 -7.31
CA THR A 127 4.19 3.75 -7.26
C THR A 127 5.65 4.23 -7.32
N PHE A 128 6.61 3.37 -6.99
CA PHE A 128 8.03 3.68 -7.00
C PHE A 128 8.72 3.33 -8.34
N ILE A 129 8.04 2.59 -9.22
CA ILE A 129 8.62 2.08 -10.46
C ILE A 129 7.97 2.77 -11.65
N LYS A 130 8.73 3.66 -12.30
CA LYS A 130 8.32 4.32 -13.54
C LYS A 130 8.01 3.28 -14.63
N ASP A 131 6.91 3.49 -15.36
CA ASP A 131 6.48 2.67 -16.49
C ASP A 131 6.29 1.17 -16.19
N LEU A 132 6.10 0.78 -14.92
CA LEU A 132 5.92 -0.63 -14.54
C LEU A 132 4.81 -1.32 -15.35
N GLY A 133 3.73 -0.61 -15.68
CA GLY A 133 2.65 -1.16 -16.49
C GLY A 133 3.12 -1.62 -17.89
N LYS A 134 4.00 -0.85 -18.53
CA LYS A 134 4.58 -1.19 -19.84
C LYS A 134 5.55 -2.38 -19.71
N ILE A 135 6.38 -2.39 -18.67
CA ILE A 135 7.40 -3.43 -18.43
C ILE A 135 6.75 -4.77 -18.03
N ALA A 136 5.80 -4.75 -17.08
CA ALA A 136 5.14 -5.94 -16.56
C ALA A 136 3.94 -6.40 -17.42
N GLY A 137 3.50 -5.60 -18.39
CA GLY A 137 2.36 -5.90 -19.27
C GLY A 137 2.40 -7.29 -19.91
N PRO A 138 3.52 -7.71 -20.54
CA PRO A 138 3.67 -9.05 -21.09
C PRO A 138 3.51 -10.16 -20.05
N LEU A 139 4.01 -9.93 -18.82
CA LEU A 139 3.88 -10.88 -17.71
C LEU A 139 2.43 -10.98 -17.22
N TYR A 140 1.71 -9.86 -17.11
CA TYR A 140 0.29 -9.86 -16.78
C TYR A 140 -0.56 -10.58 -17.83
N ALA A 141 -0.27 -10.43 -19.12
CA ALA A 141 -0.97 -11.14 -20.19
C ALA A 141 -0.91 -12.68 -20.03
N LYS A 142 0.20 -13.20 -19.48
CA LYS A 142 0.36 -14.63 -19.18
C LYS A 142 -0.48 -15.13 -18.02
N THR A 143 -0.99 -14.24 -17.15
CA THR A 143 -1.86 -14.63 -16.04
C THR A 143 -3.30 -14.91 -16.47
N GLY A 144 -3.72 -14.45 -17.65
CA GLY A 144 -5.06 -14.65 -18.19
C GLY A 144 -5.37 -16.10 -18.53
N LYS A 145 -6.65 -16.40 -18.82
CA LYS A 145 -7.11 -17.77 -19.19
C LYS A 145 -6.42 -18.28 -20.45
N SER A 146 -6.24 -17.41 -21.45
CA SER A 146 -5.61 -17.71 -22.75
C SER A 146 -4.12 -17.36 -22.82
N GLY A 147 -3.51 -16.98 -21.68
CA GLY A 147 -2.11 -16.58 -21.64
C GLY A 147 -1.15 -17.75 -21.90
N GLN A 148 -0.06 -17.48 -22.61
CA GLN A 148 0.99 -18.47 -22.83
C GLN A 148 1.58 -18.92 -21.49
N ARG A 149 1.45 -20.20 -21.16
CA ARG A 149 1.94 -20.77 -19.89
C ARG A 149 3.45 -21.02 -19.86
N HIS A 150 4.07 -21.09 -21.03
CA HIS A 150 5.52 -21.25 -21.12
C HIS A 150 6.23 -19.94 -20.75
N PHE A 151 7.13 -20.03 -19.79
CA PHE A 151 8.00 -18.95 -19.31
C PHE A 151 9.31 -18.99 -20.11
N ASN A 152 9.52 -18.02 -20.98
CA ASN A 152 10.62 -18.00 -21.95
C ASN A 152 11.77 -17.06 -21.50
N ALA A 153 12.80 -16.94 -22.33
CA ALA A 153 13.96 -16.10 -22.03
C ALA A 153 13.62 -14.60 -21.90
N GLU A 154 12.65 -14.11 -22.67
CA GLU A 154 12.19 -12.71 -22.56
C GLU A 154 11.47 -12.46 -21.23
N ASP A 155 10.69 -13.42 -20.73
CA ASP A 155 10.03 -13.29 -19.42
C ASP A 155 11.06 -13.22 -18.28
N ILE A 156 12.12 -14.03 -18.35
CA ILE A 156 13.25 -13.99 -17.39
C ILE A 156 13.93 -12.63 -17.43
N LYS A 157 14.11 -12.07 -18.63
CA LYS A 157 14.71 -10.74 -18.82
C LYS A 157 13.83 -9.65 -18.19
N LEU A 158 12.51 -9.71 -18.36
CA LEU A 158 11.56 -8.78 -17.72
C LEU A 158 11.58 -8.90 -16.19
N VAL A 159 11.61 -10.12 -15.64
CA VAL A 159 11.73 -10.32 -14.18
C VAL A 159 13.02 -9.72 -13.64
N LYS A 160 14.16 -9.98 -14.30
CA LYS A 160 15.45 -9.39 -13.92
C LYS A 160 15.43 -7.87 -14.00
N GLN A 161 14.84 -7.31 -15.04
CA GLN A 161 14.68 -5.85 -15.19
C GLN A 161 13.86 -5.26 -14.04
N ILE A 162 12.72 -5.87 -13.69
CA ILE A 162 11.90 -5.42 -12.56
C ILE A 162 12.68 -5.52 -11.24
N LYS A 163 13.41 -6.61 -11.02
CA LYS A 163 14.23 -6.79 -9.81
C LYS A 163 15.33 -5.74 -9.71
N ALA A 164 15.99 -5.39 -10.82
CA ALA A 164 16.99 -4.32 -10.86
C ALA A 164 16.39 -2.95 -10.52
N LEU A 165 15.18 -2.65 -11.01
CA LEU A 165 14.45 -1.43 -10.62
C LEU A 165 14.12 -1.43 -9.12
N VAL A 166 13.73 -2.58 -8.57
CA VAL A 166 13.40 -2.73 -7.15
C VAL A 166 14.63 -2.58 -6.23
N SER A 167 15.84 -2.90 -6.70
CA SER A 167 17.06 -2.69 -5.90
C SER A 167 17.45 -1.22 -5.74
N GLU A 168 16.98 -0.35 -6.63
CA GLU A 168 17.35 1.08 -6.69
C GLU A 168 16.10 1.98 -6.65
N LEU A 169 15.11 1.62 -5.81
CA LEU A 169 13.90 2.44 -5.68
C LEU A 169 14.21 3.79 -5.04
N PRO A 170 13.72 4.90 -5.64
CA PRO A 170 13.79 6.20 -5.00
C PRO A 170 12.80 6.28 -3.82
N ASP A 171 13.09 7.16 -2.87
CA ASP A 171 12.06 7.62 -1.94
C ASP A 171 11.09 8.52 -2.71
N LEU A 172 9.80 8.49 -2.34
CA LEU A 172 8.81 9.44 -2.86
C LEU A 172 8.62 10.57 -1.84
N ASP A 173 8.53 11.80 -2.31
CA ASP A 173 8.21 12.94 -1.46
C ASP A 173 6.68 13.07 -1.29
N LEU A 174 6.25 13.50 -0.12
CA LEU A 174 4.87 13.88 0.16
C LEU A 174 4.64 15.30 -0.38
N PRO A 175 3.63 15.51 -1.22
CA PRO A 175 3.36 16.83 -1.76
C PRO A 175 2.94 17.79 -0.63
N LEU A 176 3.45 19.02 -0.68
CA LEU A 176 3.04 20.12 0.17
C LEU A 176 1.92 20.91 -0.49
N ASP A 177 1.11 21.60 0.32
CA ASP A 177 0.02 22.48 -0.18
C ASP A 177 0.52 23.60 -1.11
N SER A 178 1.82 23.95 -1.02
CA SER A 178 2.48 24.94 -1.86
C SER A 178 2.98 24.40 -3.20
N ASP A 179 3.01 23.08 -3.38
CA ASP A 179 3.63 22.47 -4.54
C ASP A 179 2.68 22.49 -5.75
N TYR A 180 3.26 22.66 -6.93
CA TYR A 180 2.53 22.44 -8.18
C TYR A 180 2.56 20.96 -8.52
N ILE A 181 1.38 20.33 -8.56
CA ILE A 181 1.24 18.95 -9.01
C ILE A 181 1.29 18.94 -10.55
N ILE A 182 2.37 18.38 -11.11
CA ILE A 182 2.53 18.20 -12.56
C ILE A 182 2.22 16.75 -12.88
N ILE A 183 1.18 16.52 -13.67
CA ILE A 183 0.84 15.18 -14.15
C ILE A 183 1.37 15.04 -15.57
N GLU A 184 2.41 14.22 -15.75
CA GLU A 184 2.88 13.83 -17.07
C GLU A 184 2.10 12.59 -17.51
N THR A 185 1.54 12.64 -18.71
CA THR A 185 0.76 11.53 -19.27
C THR A 185 1.30 11.13 -20.64
N ASP A 186 1.28 9.83 -20.91
CA ASP A 186 1.66 9.25 -22.20
C ASP A 186 0.73 8.07 -22.50
N GLY A 187 0.40 7.87 -23.77
CA GLY A 187 -0.55 6.87 -24.21
C GLY A 187 -0.24 6.35 -25.61
N CYS A 188 -0.43 5.04 -25.78
CA CYS A 188 -0.38 4.36 -27.08
C CYS A 188 -1.49 3.30 -27.16
N ASP A 189 -1.62 2.66 -28.33
CA ASP A 189 -2.65 1.63 -28.57
C ASP A 189 -2.58 0.43 -27.60
N LEU A 190 -1.44 0.23 -26.93
CA LEU A 190 -1.22 -0.86 -25.98
C LEU A 190 -1.50 -0.46 -24.52
N GLY A 191 -1.60 0.83 -24.20
CA GLY A 191 -1.85 1.29 -22.84
C GLY A 191 -1.53 2.76 -22.60
N TRP A 192 -1.84 3.22 -21.39
CA TRP A 192 -1.60 4.59 -20.92
C TRP A 192 -0.83 4.57 -19.60
N GLY A 193 -0.06 5.63 -19.37
CA GLY A 193 0.71 5.85 -18.15
C GLY A 193 0.56 7.30 -17.69
N ALA A 194 0.56 7.49 -16.39
CA ALA A 194 0.67 8.80 -15.77
C ALA A 194 1.67 8.71 -14.63
N ILE A 195 2.47 9.76 -14.47
CA ILE A 195 3.31 9.97 -13.29
C ILE A 195 3.01 11.36 -12.74
N CYS A 196 3.01 11.43 -11.41
CA CYS A 196 2.71 12.59 -10.61
C CYS A 196 3.79 12.66 -9.52
#